data_AF-A0A7W3VI86-F1
#
_entry.id   AF-A0A7W3VI86-F1
#
_cell.length_a   1.000
_cell.length_b   1.000
_cell.length_c   1.000
_cell.angle_alpha   90.00
_cell.angle_beta   90.00
_cell.angle_gamma   90.00
#
_symmetry.space_group_name_H-M   'P 1'
#
loop_
_entity.id
_entity.type
_entity.pdbx_description
1 polymer ?
#
loop_
_entity_poly.entity_id
_entity_poly.type
_entity_poly.pdbx_seq_one_letter_code
_entity_poly.pdbx_strand_id
1 'polypeptide(L)'
;MSIFLSVDPHADRCPNYTPYVYTFNNPINYIDPDGRDGVRVIDRENRTITIKANYYLQTENRTTRTGTVSGYSQKDITRIETRTNEWLNKQNLSVSEGEYEGYNIVFDLSFKEGGSASESRITAHGDMYEGHNIGNSIERGNQRTDPTIFSIEMNDDGTFSHAGGATSNKTNIIMNTTSDNRTNQIHEFGHTLGLDDNVKTGEKGGLMAYPPGKISQKEANKLGNGSFLPAVEKNRE
;
A
#
# COMPACT_ATOMS: atom_id res chain seq x y z
N MET A 1 -11.63 1.84 -37.79
CA MET A 1 -11.52 3.31 -37.70
C MET A 1 -12.83 3.82 -37.11
N SER A 2 -12.79 4.43 -35.93
CA SER A 2 -13.97 5.03 -35.30
C SER A 2 -13.78 6.55 -35.30
N ILE A 3 -14.72 7.25 -35.93
CA ILE A 3 -14.73 8.70 -36.10
C ILE A 3 -15.66 9.25 -35.02
N PHE A 4 -15.18 10.17 -34.16
CA PHE A 4 -16.05 10.87 -33.20
C PHE A 4 -16.88 11.92 -33.94
N LEU A 5 -18.21 11.88 -33.76
CA LEU A 5 -19.19 12.70 -34.49
C LEU A 5 -19.44 14.09 -33.87
N SER A 6 -18.76 14.44 -32.78
CA SER A 6 -18.90 15.75 -32.12
C SER A 6 -17.77 16.01 -31.12
N VAL A 7 -17.49 17.29 -30.88
CA VAL A 7 -16.48 17.81 -29.95
C VAL A 7 -16.94 17.61 -28.49
N ASP A 8 -16.02 17.19 -27.60
CA ASP A 8 -16.24 17.04 -26.16
C ASP A 8 -16.63 18.40 -25.50
N PRO A 9 -17.78 18.49 -24.80
CA PRO A 9 -18.23 19.69 -24.09
C PRO A 9 -17.30 20.20 -22.98
N HIS A 10 -16.25 19.47 -22.60
CA HIS A 10 -15.25 19.88 -21.60
C HIS A 10 -13.88 20.29 -22.17
N ALA A 11 -13.75 20.43 -23.49
CA ALA A 11 -12.52 20.87 -24.14
C ALA A 11 -11.98 22.22 -23.64
N ASP A 12 -12.84 23.13 -23.18
CA ASP A 12 -12.45 24.49 -22.75
C ASP A 12 -11.60 24.54 -21.46
N ARG A 13 -11.52 23.45 -20.68
CA ARG A 13 -10.74 23.44 -19.42
C ARG A 13 -9.28 22.97 -19.60
N CYS A 14 -8.89 22.55 -20.80
CA CYS A 14 -7.61 21.93 -21.07
C CYS A 14 -6.97 22.47 -22.37
N PRO A 15 -6.48 23.73 -22.39
CA PRO A 15 -5.97 24.38 -23.61
C PRO A 15 -4.72 23.71 -24.23
N ASN A 16 -4.10 22.74 -23.54
CA ASN A 16 -2.92 22.00 -24.00
C ASN A 16 -3.25 20.59 -24.54
N TYR A 17 -4.52 20.21 -24.64
CA TYR A 17 -4.93 18.89 -25.11
C TYR A 17 -5.90 19.02 -26.29
N THR A 18 -5.69 18.24 -27.34
CA THR A 18 -6.57 18.28 -28.51
C THR A 18 -7.93 17.66 -28.16
N PRO A 19 -9.05 18.20 -28.68
CA PRO A 19 -10.41 17.74 -28.34
C PRO A 19 -10.76 16.33 -28.88
N TYR A 20 -9.77 15.59 -29.36
CA TYR A 20 -9.88 14.22 -29.86
C TYR A 20 -9.06 13.21 -29.02
N VAL A 21 -8.56 13.62 -27.84
CA VAL A 21 -7.85 12.71 -26.93
C VAL A 21 -8.87 11.84 -26.20
N TYR A 22 -9.00 10.59 -26.64
CA TYR A 22 -9.64 9.53 -25.88
C TYR A 22 -8.68 9.02 -24.80
N THR A 23 -9.12 9.02 -23.54
CA THR A 23 -8.45 8.36 -22.39
C THR A 23 -6.96 8.72 -22.17
N PHE A 24 -6.54 9.98 -22.33
CA PHE A 24 -5.15 10.44 -22.07
C PHE A 24 -4.03 9.51 -22.61
N ASN A 25 -4.30 8.78 -23.70
CA ASN A 25 -3.38 7.79 -24.27
C ASN A 25 -2.98 6.62 -23.35
N ASN A 26 -3.84 6.19 -22.40
CA ASN A 26 -3.53 5.05 -21.52
C ASN A 26 -4.74 4.10 -21.33
N PRO A 27 -4.96 3.14 -22.25
CA PRO A 27 -6.17 2.33 -22.31
C PRO A 27 -5.94 0.88 -21.84
N ILE A 28 -5.42 0.66 -20.64
CA ILE A 28 -5.49 -0.66 -19.98
C ILE A 28 -6.31 -0.52 -18.70
N ASN A 29 -7.63 -0.53 -18.91
CA ASN A 29 -8.65 -0.62 -17.88
C ASN A 29 -8.83 -2.08 -17.47
N TYR A 30 -8.11 -2.49 -16.44
CA TYR A 30 -8.70 -3.27 -15.35
C TYR A 30 -8.52 -2.43 -14.10
N ILE A 31 -9.32 -1.36 -13.99
CA ILE A 31 -9.41 -0.62 -12.75
C ILE A 31 -10.07 -1.59 -11.77
N ASP A 32 -9.31 -2.11 -10.81
CA ASP A 32 -9.89 -2.59 -9.57
C ASP A 32 -10.55 -1.36 -8.92
N PRO A 33 -11.89 -1.26 -8.87
CA PRO A 33 -12.55 -0.07 -8.36
C PRO A 33 -12.39 0.09 -6.85
N ASP A 34 -11.90 -0.93 -6.12
CA ASP A 34 -11.89 -0.93 -4.66
C ASP A 34 -10.49 -0.85 -4.01
N GLY A 35 -9.41 -1.03 -4.79
CA GLY A 35 -8.03 -0.86 -4.32
C GLY A 35 -7.63 -1.81 -3.20
N ARG A 36 -8.21 -3.03 -3.18
CA ARG A 36 -8.00 -4.04 -2.14
C ARG A 36 -6.94 -5.04 -2.57
N ASP A 37 -5.71 -4.81 -2.13
CA ASP A 37 -4.56 -5.64 -2.54
C ASP A 37 -4.07 -6.50 -1.35
N GLY A 38 -4.94 -7.39 -0.88
CA GLY A 38 -4.66 -8.36 0.18
C GLY A 38 -5.89 -9.20 0.53
N VAL A 39 -5.68 -10.36 1.15
CA VAL A 39 -6.76 -11.27 1.58
C VAL A 39 -6.60 -11.66 3.04
N ARG A 40 -7.71 -12.05 3.66
CA ARG A 40 -7.71 -12.76 4.95
C ARG A 40 -8.09 -14.22 4.71
N VAL A 41 -7.15 -15.13 4.93
CA VAL A 41 -7.37 -16.57 4.83
C VAL A 41 -7.87 -17.08 6.17
N ILE A 42 -9.09 -17.59 6.20
CA ILE A 42 -9.80 -18.01 7.41
C ILE A 42 -9.57 -19.50 7.64
N ASP A 43 -8.90 -19.84 8.74
CA ASP A 43 -8.77 -21.20 9.25
C ASP A 43 -9.72 -21.38 10.44
N ARG A 44 -10.89 -21.95 10.19
CA ARG A 44 -11.93 -22.16 11.24
C ARG A 44 -11.58 -23.25 12.24
N GLU A 45 -10.69 -24.19 11.88
CA GLU A 45 -10.29 -25.29 12.76
C GLU A 45 -9.32 -24.79 13.84
N ASN A 46 -8.33 -24.01 13.41
CA ASN A 46 -7.31 -23.47 14.31
C ASN A 46 -7.69 -22.09 14.88
N ARG A 47 -8.83 -21.53 14.44
CA ARG A 47 -9.29 -20.17 14.78
C ARG A 47 -8.20 -19.13 14.48
N THR A 48 -7.70 -19.17 13.25
CA THR A 48 -6.63 -18.29 12.79
C THR A 48 -7.06 -17.56 11.52
N ILE A 49 -6.78 -16.26 11.47
CA ILE A 49 -6.90 -15.41 10.30
C ILE A 49 -5.48 -15.12 9.81
N THR A 50 -5.14 -15.57 8.63
CA THR A 50 -3.86 -15.24 7.99
C THR A 50 -4.05 -14.09 7.01
N ILE A 51 -3.48 -12.93 7.33
CA ILE A 51 -3.44 -11.77 6.43
C ILE A 51 -2.32 -11.99 5.42
N LYS A 52 -2.68 -12.09 4.15
CA LYS A 52 -1.76 -12.34 3.05
C LYS A 52 -1.77 -11.18 2.06
N ALA A 53 -0.58 -10.67 1.75
CA ALA A 53 -0.35 -9.70 0.68
C ALA A 53 1.09 -9.84 0.16
N ASN A 54 1.29 -9.49 -1.11
CA ASN A 54 2.57 -9.52 -1.79
C ASN A 54 3.00 -8.09 -2.10
N TYR A 55 4.30 -7.81 -1.97
CA TYR A 55 4.88 -6.51 -2.25
C TYR A 55 6.00 -6.66 -3.28
N TYR A 56 5.90 -5.94 -4.39
CA TYR A 56 6.90 -5.89 -5.45
C TYR A 56 7.72 -4.61 -5.31
N LEU A 57 9.00 -4.76 -4.97
CA LEU A 57 9.89 -3.64 -4.72
C LEU A 57 10.65 -3.25 -5.99
N GLN A 58 10.66 -1.96 -6.30
CA GLN A 58 11.54 -1.38 -7.31
C GLN A 58 13.00 -1.73 -6.99
N THR A 59 13.67 -2.51 -7.84
CA THR A 59 15.09 -2.88 -7.72
C THR A 59 16.00 -2.05 -8.62
N GLU A 60 15.48 -1.58 -9.77
CA GLU A 60 16.23 -0.74 -10.69
C GLU A 60 16.35 0.71 -10.22
N ASN A 61 17.21 1.51 -10.85
CA ASN A 61 17.29 2.94 -10.56
C ASN A 61 16.08 3.69 -11.16
N ARG A 62 15.36 4.45 -10.34
CA ARG A 62 14.29 5.36 -10.79
C ARG A 62 14.88 6.73 -11.10
N THR A 63 14.84 7.14 -12.37
CA THR A 63 15.33 8.45 -12.81
C THR A 63 14.17 9.36 -13.17
N THR A 64 14.16 10.55 -12.58
CA THR A 64 13.22 11.64 -12.85
C THR A 64 13.96 12.80 -13.48
N ARG A 65 13.23 13.80 -13.99
CA ARG A 65 13.83 15.05 -14.52
C ARG A 65 14.74 15.74 -13.50
N THR A 66 14.43 15.60 -12.21
CA THR A 66 15.08 16.34 -11.14
C THR A 66 16.14 15.53 -10.41
N GLY A 67 16.13 14.19 -10.47
CA GLY A 67 17.17 13.35 -9.84
C GLY A 67 16.96 11.84 -10.03
N THR A 68 17.91 11.06 -9.53
CA THR A 68 17.89 9.58 -9.59
C THR A 68 17.90 9.00 -8.18
N VAL A 69 17.14 7.91 -8.00
CA VAL A 69 17.06 7.15 -6.74
C VAL A 69 17.32 5.68 -7.01
N SER A 70 18.17 5.07 -6.20
CA SER A 70 18.44 3.64 -6.28
C SER A 70 17.30 2.81 -5.69
N GLY A 71 16.99 1.72 -6.38
CA GLY A 71 16.05 0.72 -5.90
C GLY A 71 16.54 -0.05 -4.69
N TYR A 72 15.76 -1.03 -4.28
CA TYR A 72 16.07 -1.96 -3.22
C TYR A 72 17.03 -3.04 -3.72
N SER A 73 18.02 -3.41 -2.90
CA SER A 73 18.82 -4.60 -3.14
C SER A 73 18.08 -5.85 -2.66
N GLN A 74 18.45 -7.03 -3.17
CA GLN A 74 17.92 -8.31 -2.66
C GLN A 74 18.10 -8.45 -1.12
N LYS A 75 19.21 -7.94 -0.58
CA LYS A 75 19.46 -7.92 0.86
C LYS A 75 18.45 -7.02 1.60
N ASP A 76 18.05 -5.91 0.99
CA ASP A 76 17.02 -5.04 1.58
C ASP A 76 15.65 -5.73 1.56
N ILE A 77 15.29 -6.39 0.45
CA ILE A 77 14.02 -7.12 0.31
C ILE A 77 13.89 -8.19 1.41
N THR A 78 14.87 -9.09 1.50
CA THR A 78 14.87 -10.14 2.54
C THR A 78 14.84 -9.55 3.94
N ARG A 79 15.58 -8.45 4.19
CA ARG A 79 15.58 -7.77 5.48
C ARG A 79 14.21 -7.18 5.83
N ILE A 80 13.52 -6.59 4.86
CA ILE A 80 12.19 -6.00 5.03
C ILE A 80 11.18 -7.11 5.35
N GLU A 81 11.18 -8.19 4.56
CA GLU A 81 10.31 -9.34 4.75
C GLU A 81 10.43 -9.95 6.14
N THR A 82 11.66 -10.32 6.55
CA THR A 82 11.91 -10.92 7.85
C THR A 82 11.47 -9.99 8.97
N ARG A 83 11.93 -8.73 8.96
CA ARG A 83 11.64 -7.79 10.06
C ARG A 83 10.17 -7.41 10.15
N THR A 84 9.46 -7.37 9.03
CA THR A 84 8.04 -7.02 8.99
C THR A 84 7.20 -8.13 9.58
N ASN A 85 7.34 -9.35 9.05
CA ASN A 85 6.59 -10.50 9.55
C ASN A 85 6.93 -10.82 11.02
N GLU A 86 8.21 -10.76 11.41
CA GLU A 86 8.61 -10.93 12.81
C GLU A 86 7.97 -9.88 13.73
N TRP A 87 8.00 -8.60 13.34
CA TRP A 87 7.46 -7.53 14.17
C TRP A 87 5.95 -7.60 14.31
N LEU A 88 5.23 -7.88 13.21
CA LEU A 88 3.77 -8.00 13.19
C LEU A 88 3.32 -9.21 14.01
N ASN A 89 3.88 -10.39 13.76
CA ASN A 89 3.46 -11.62 14.42
C ASN A 89 3.84 -11.67 15.91
N LYS A 90 4.93 -10.99 16.32
CA LYS A 90 5.30 -10.88 17.75
C LYS A 90 4.27 -10.13 18.59
N GLN A 91 3.33 -9.41 17.98
CA GLN A 91 2.27 -8.73 18.73
C GLN A 91 1.18 -9.67 19.25
N ASN A 92 1.11 -10.91 18.74
CA ASN A 92 0.12 -11.93 19.14
C ASN A 92 -1.32 -11.37 19.12
N LEU A 93 -1.71 -10.78 17.99
CA LEU A 93 -3.00 -10.14 17.85
C LEU A 93 -4.13 -11.17 17.83
N SER A 94 -5.27 -10.78 18.38
CA SER A 94 -6.52 -11.53 18.27
C SER A 94 -7.69 -10.58 18.07
N VAL A 95 -8.77 -11.11 17.50
CA VAL A 95 -10.03 -10.40 17.30
C VAL A 95 -10.85 -10.48 18.58
N SER A 96 -11.37 -9.35 19.04
CA SER A 96 -12.11 -9.24 20.31
C SER A 96 -13.63 -9.10 20.16
N GLU A 97 -14.13 -8.99 18.93
CA GLU A 97 -15.55 -8.83 18.63
C GLU A 97 -15.86 -9.29 17.19
N GLY A 98 -17.15 -9.45 16.86
CA GLY A 98 -17.60 -9.76 15.49
C GLY A 98 -17.64 -11.26 15.17
N GLU A 99 -17.74 -11.60 13.88
CA GLU A 99 -17.87 -13.00 13.43
C GLU A 99 -16.70 -13.87 13.91
N TYR A 100 -15.50 -13.29 13.90
CA TYR A 100 -14.27 -14.01 14.22
C TYR A 100 -13.75 -13.71 15.62
N GLU A 101 -14.63 -13.37 16.57
CA GLU A 101 -14.24 -13.19 17.97
C GLU A 101 -13.42 -14.39 18.50
N GLY A 102 -12.29 -14.11 19.12
CA GLY A 102 -11.35 -15.11 19.64
C GLY A 102 -10.41 -15.72 18.61
N TYR A 103 -10.45 -15.31 17.33
CA TYR A 103 -9.50 -15.76 16.33
C TYR A 103 -8.17 -15.01 16.47
N ASN A 104 -7.06 -15.72 16.28
CA ASN A 104 -5.72 -15.13 16.21
C ASN A 104 -5.47 -14.53 14.83
N ILE A 105 -4.72 -13.43 14.76
CA ILE A 105 -4.29 -12.83 13.50
C ILE A 105 -2.80 -13.11 13.29
N VAL A 106 -2.49 -13.70 12.15
CA VAL A 106 -1.13 -13.98 11.69
C VAL A 106 -0.91 -13.26 10.36
N PHE A 107 0.27 -12.70 10.15
CA PHE A 107 0.67 -12.03 8.93
C PHE A 107 1.62 -12.94 8.15
N ASP A 108 1.33 -13.07 6.86
CA ASP A 108 2.13 -13.77 5.86
C ASP A 108 2.32 -12.84 4.66
N LEU A 109 3.20 -11.85 4.84
CA LEU A 109 3.48 -10.84 3.83
C LEU A 109 4.74 -11.21 3.05
N SER A 110 4.63 -11.33 1.73
CA SER A 110 5.78 -11.68 0.86
C SER A 110 6.35 -10.44 0.19
N PHE A 111 7.68 -10.38 0.03
CA PHE A 111 8.37 -9.26 -0.62
C PHE A 111 9.25 -9.79 -1.74
N LYS A 112 9.09 -9.24 -2.95
CA LYS A 112 9.68 -9.76 -4.19
C LYS A 112 10.36 -8.66 -4.99
N GLU A 113 11.31 -9.04 -5.84
CA GLU A 113 11.89 -8.12 -6.81
C GLU A 113 10.82 -7.69 -7.83
N GLY A 114 10.73 -6.39 -8.09
CA GLY A 114 9.75 -5.79 -8.99
C GLY A 114 10.36 -5.10 -10.22
N GLY A 115 11.68 -5.09 -10.38
CA GLY A 115 12.34 -4.45 -11.52
C GLY A 115 12.25 -2.92 -11.46
N SER A 116 11.86 -2.30 -12.58
CA SER A 116 11.56 -0.88 -12.64
C SER A 116 10.30 -0.52 -11.84
N ALA A 117 10.13 0.77 -11.51
CA ALA A 117 8.93 1.25 -10.83
C ALA A 117 7.64 0.88 -11.59
N SER A 118 7.65 0.99 -12.92
CA SER A 118 6.51 0.63 -13.76
C SER A 118 6.24 -0.87 -13.77
N GLU A 119 7.27 -1.69 -13.88
CA GLU A 119 7.13 -3.16 -13.85
C GLU A 119 6.57 -3.62 -12.51
N SER A 120 7.09 -3.10 -11.40
CA SER A 120 6.61 -3.46 -10.06
C SER A 120 5.11 -3.21 -9.88
N ARG A 121 4.61 -2.09 -10.42
CA ARG A 121 3.18 -1.73 -10.41
C ARG A 121 2.34 -2.64 -11.31
N ILE A 122 2.84 -2.96 -12.51
CA ILE A 122 2.15 -3.86 -13.45
C ILE A 122 2.07 -5.27 -12.87
N THR A 123 3.16 -5.78 -12.30
CA THR A 123 3.19 -7.12 -11.70
C THR A 123 2.27 -7.19 -10.48
N ALA A 124 2.31 -6.18 -9.60
CA ALA A 124 1.42 -6.07 -8.45
C ALA A 124 -0.07 -6.11 -8.88
N HIS A 125 -0.44 -5.32 -9.88
CA HIS A 125 -1.80 -5.25 -10.40
C HIS A 125 -2.32 -6.59 -10.97
N GLY A 126 -1.42 -7.44 -11.47
CA GLY A 126 -1.76 -8.78 -11.98
C GLY A 126 -1.66 -9.91 -10.95
N ASP A 127 -1.25 -9.64 -9.71
CA ASP A 127 -1.03 -10.68 -8.69
C ASP A 127 -2.33 -11.07 -7.99
N MET A 128 -2.82 -12.27 -8.29
CA MET A 128 -4.13 -12.74 -7.86
C MET A 128 -3.99 -13.96 -6.95
N TYR A 129 -4.82 -14.00 -5.91
CA TYR A 129 -5.02 -15.15 -5.04
C TYR A 129 -6.51 -15.41 -4.89
N GLU A 130 -6.95 -16.61 -5.30
CA GLU A 130 -8.36 -17.04 -5.19
C GLU A 130 -9.35 -16.01 -5.78
N GLY A 131 -8.97 -15.35 -6.88
CA GLY A 131 -9.81 -14.36 -7.57
C GLY A 131 -9.75 -12.94 -7.01
N HIS A 132 -8.89 -12.68 -6.02
CA HIS A 132 -8.68 -11.35 -5.44
C HIS A 132 -7.26 -10.85 -5.69
N ASN A 133 -7.09 -9.54 -5.95
CA ASN A 133 -5.76 -8.96 -6.03
C ASN A 133 -5.09 -8.99 -4.64
N ILE A 134 -3.80 -9.32 -4.60
CA ILE A 134 -3.00 -9.28 -3.38
C ILE A 134 -1.66 -8.54 -3.55
N GLY A 135 -1.41 -7.97 -4.72
CA GLY A 135 -0.13 -7.40 -5.11
C GLY A 135 -0.06 -5.90 -4.87
N ASN A 136 0.97 -5.46 -4.17
CA ASN A 136 1.27 -4.06 -3.88
C ASN A 136 2.61 -3.68 -4.48
N SER A 137 2.83 -2.40 -4.77
CA SER A 137 4.12 -1.91 -5.26
C SER A 137 4.81 -1.01 -4.23
N ILE A 138 6.14 -1.11 -4.16
CA ILE A 138 6.96 -0.24 -3.31
C ILE A 138 8.08 0.35 -4.16
N GLU A 139 8.14 1.67 -4.21
CA GLU A 139 9.22 2.42 -4.87
C GLU A 139 9.91 3.38 -3.89
N ARG A 140 11.07 3.90 -4.30
CA ARG A 140 11.82 4.89 -3.54
C ARG A 140 11.76 6.26 -4.19
N GLY A 141 11.66 7.27 -3.34
CA GLY A 141 11.75 8.67 -3.73
C GLY A 141 12.41 9.52 -2.65
N ASN A 142 12.52 10.81 -2.92
CA ASN A 142 12.98 11.80 -1.95
C ASN A 142 12.47 13.17 -2.37
N GLN A 143 12.75 14.20 -1.57
CA GLN A 143 12.35 15.58 -1.85
C GLN A 143 12.76 16.07 -3.24
N ARG A 144 13.88 15.57 -3.81
CA ARG A 144 14.36 15.98 -5.12
C ARG A 144 13.56 15.32 -6.24
N THR A 145 13.27 14.03 -6.15
CA THR A 145 12.54 13.29 -7.19
C THR A 145 11.03 13.45 -7.09
N ASP A 146 10.51 13.61 -5.88
CA ASP A 146 9.07 13.65 -5.57
C ASP A 146 8.75 14.80 -4.58
N PRO A 147 9.01 16.06 -4.97
CA PRO A 147 8.89 17.22 -4.08
C PRO A 147 7.46 17.48 -3.58
N THR A 148 6.45 17.00 -4.30
CA THR A 148 5.03 17.12 -3.91
C THR A 148 4.61 16.11 -2.86
N ILE A 149 5.37 15.01 -2.72
CA ILE A 149 5.09 13.93 -1.76
C ILE A 149 5.95 14.14 -0.51
N PHE A 150 7.21 14.50 -0.70
CA PHE A 150 8.18 14.70 0.37
C PHE A 150 8.49 16.18 0.58
N SER A 151 7.46 17.02 0.59
CA SER A 151 7.59 18.41 1.00
C SER A 151 8.02 18.50 2.46
N ILE A 152 8.82 19.52 2.75
CA ILE A 152 9.18 19.87 4.12
C ILE A 152 8.10 20.84 4.61
N GLU A 153 7.44 20.49 5.70
CA GLU A 153 6.49 21.34 6.39
C GLU A 153 7.14 21.93 7.64
N MET A 154 6.91 23.21 7.90
CA MET A 154 7.36 23.87 9.11
C MET A 154 6.21 23.84 10.12
N ASN A 155 6.47 23.24 11.27
CA ASN A 155 5.51 23.16 12.36
C ASN A 155 5.49 24.47 13.15
N ASP A 156 4.40 24.72 13.89
CA ASP A 156 4.21 25.93 14.71
C ASP A 156 5.30 26.11 15.80
N ASP A 157 5.96 25.03 16.20
CA ASP A 157 7.06 25.02 17.18
C ASP A 157 8.44 25.29 16.56
N GLY A 158 8.50 25.59 15.26
CA GLY A 158 9.73 25.86 14.51
C GLY A 158 10.50 24.61 14.09
N THR A 159 9.97 23.41 14.36
CA THR A 159 10.54 22.16 13.83
C THR A 159 10.09 21.91 12.40
N PHE A 160 10.81 21.03 11.69
CA PHE A 160 10.46 20.61 10.34
C PHE A 160 9.95 19.17 10.36
N SER A 161 8.86 18.91 9.66
CA SER A 161 8.34 17.57 9.39
C SER A 161 8.48 17.24 7.91
N HIS A 162 8.68 15.97 7.60
CA HIS A 162 8.68 15.44 6.25
C HIS A 162 8.10 14.03 6.25
N ALA A 163 7.33 13.69 5.22
CA ALA A 163 6.75 12.36 5.10
C ALA A 163 7.85 11.27 4.98
N GLY A 164 7.72 10.21 5.78
CA GLY A 164 8.63 9.07 5.77
C GLY A 164 8.34 8.08 4.64
N GLY A 165 7.08 8.05 4.22
CA GLY A 165 6.54 7.32 3.08
C GLY A 165 5.18 7.93 2.72
N ALA A 166 4.60 7.46 1.63
CA ALA A 166 3.23 7.74 1.29
C ALA A 166 2.63 6.56 0.52
N THR A 167 1.35 6.27 0.80
CA THR A 167 0.59 5.23 0.11
C THR A 167 -0.52 5.86 -0.73
N SER A 168 -0.53 5.56 -2.02
CA SER A 168 -1.53 6.02 -2.98
C SER A 168 -2.40 4.87 -3.47
N ASN A 169 -3.70 5.14 -3.63
CA ASN A 169 -4.73 4.16 -4.00
C ASN A 169 -4.82 2.93 -3.08
N LYS A 170 -4.23 2.97 -1.88
CA LYS A 170 -4.10 1.83 -0.96
C LYS A 170 -3.22 0.68 -1.49
N THR A 171 -2.39 0.92 -2.50
CA THR A 171 -1.66 -0.16 -3.19
C THR A 171 -0.24 0.20 -3.60
N ASN A 172 0.01 1.49 -3.89
CA ASN A 172 1.30 1.96 -4.36
C ASN A 172 1.98 2.79 -3.29
N ILE A 173 3.08 2.26 -2.75
CA ILE A 173 3.86 2.86 -1.70
C ILE A 173 5.09 3.53 -2.31
N ILE A 174 5.37 4.76 -1.89
CA ILE A 174 6.65 5.43 -2.12
C ILE A 174 7.32 5.73 -0.79
N MET A 175 8.51 5.17 -0.57
CA MET A 175 9.29 5.40 0.64
C MET A 175 10.32 6.51 0.43
N ASN A 176 10.42 7.41 1.40
CA ASN A 176 11.45 8.45 1.37
C ASN A 176 12.80 7.84 1.73
N THR A 177 13.80 7.94 0.85
CA THR A 177 15.11 7.33 1.08
C THR A 177 15.81 7.81 2.35
N THR A 178 15.49 9.01 2.86
CA THR A 178 16.09 9.53 4.10
C THR A 178 15.42 8.97 5.36
N SER A 179 14.22 8.37 5.22
CA SER A 179 13.38 7.92 6.32
C SER A 179 12.78 6.52 6.08
N ASP A 180 13.38 5.74 5.18
CA ASP A 180 12.99 4.36 4.84
C ASP A 180 13.41 3.39 5.95
N ASN A 181 12.72 3.46 7.08
CA ASN A 181 12.91 2.61 8.25
C ASN A 181 11.70 1.70 8.49
N ARG A 182 11.89 0.63 9.27
CA ARG A 182 10.86 -0.38 9.53
C ARG A 182 9.53 0.24 10.02
N THR A 183 9.58 1.23 10.90
CA THR A 183 8.36 1.83 11.47
C THR A 183 7.53 2.53 10.40
N ASN A 184 8.19 3.31 9.54
CA ASN A 184 7.52 3.98 8.42
C ASN A 184 7.03 2.97 7.38
N GLN A 185 7.84 1.95 7.04
CA GLN A 185 7.44 0.89 6.12
C GLN A 185 6.16 0.18 6.59
N ILE A 186 6.12 -0.27 7.85
CA ILE A 186 4.97 -0.99 8.38
C ILE A 186 3.73 -0.08 8.49
N HIS A 187 3.91 1.22 8.74
CA HIS A 187 2.82 2.18 8.68
C HIS A 187 2.22 2.26 7.27
N GLU A 188 3.04 2.36 6.23
CA GLU A 188 2.57 2.32 4.84
C GLU A 188 1.89 0.98 4.49
N PHE A 189 2.42 -0.15 4.98
CA PHE A 189 1.76 -1.45 4.82
C PHE A 189 0.41 -1.51 5.56
N GLY A 190 0.25 -0.75 6.64
CA GLY A 190 -1.04 -0.60 7.30
C GLY A 190 -2.09 -0.02 6.36
N HIS A 191 -1.71 0.98 5.54
CA HIS A 191 -2.61 1.53 4.54
C HIS A 191 -3.03 0.52 3.49
N THR A 192 -2.12 -0.33 3.00
CA THR A 192 -2.45 -1.35 2.01
C THR A 192 -3.34 -2.45 2.55
N LEU A 193 -3.37 -2.64 3.87
CA LEU A 193 -4.28 -3.56 4.55
C LEU A 193 -5.61 -2.91 4.95
N GLY A 194 -5.89 -1.70 4.46
CA GLY A 194 -7.15 -1.01 4.69
C GLY A 194 -7.22 -0.23 5.99
N LEU A 195 -6.09 0.02 6.66
CA LEU A 195 -6.04 0.91 7.81
C LEU A 195 -5.93 2.37 7.35
N ASP A 196 -6.59 3.27 8.05
CA ASP A 196 -6.65 4.70 7.74
C ASP A 196 -5.95 5.49 8.83
N ASP A 197 -5.38 6.64 8.47
CA ASP A 197 -4.71 7.52 9.45
C ASP A 197 -5.63 7.93 10.58
N ASN A 198 -5.11 7.82 11.80
CA ASN A 198 -5.85 8.21 13.00
C ASN A 198 -6.05 9.72 13.11
N VAL A 199 -5.29 10.51 12.34
CA VAL A 199 -5.45 11.98 12.27
C VAL A 199 -6.83 12.37 11.74
N LYS A 200 -7.42 11.57 10.85
CA LYS A 200 -8.78 11.80 10.33
C LYS A 200 -9.87 11.29 11.26
N THR A 201 -9.55 10.37 12.18
CA THR A 201 -10.51 9.74 13.10
C THR A 201 -10.45 10.31 14.53
N GLY A 202 -9.41 11.08 14.86
CA GLY A 202 -9.19 11.66 16.19
C GLY A 202 -8.64 10.67 17.23
N GLU A 203 -8.20 9.49 16.80
CA GLU A 203 -7.80 8.41 17.70
C GLU A 203 -6.33 8.53 18.16
N LYS A 204 -6.08 8.17 19.42
CA LYS A 204 -4.73 8.21 20.02
C LYS A 204 -4.12 6.81 20.03
N GLY A 205 -2.92 6.66 19.45
CA GLY A 205 -2.17 5.39 19.42
C GLY A 205 -2.62 4.46 18.28
N GLY A 206 -1.95 3.32 18.13
CA GLY A 206 -2.15 2.41 17.01
C GLY A 206 -1.00 2.45 15.99
N LEU A 207 -1.02 1.53 15.03
CA LEU A 207 -0.07 1.52 13.92
C LEU A 207 -0.26 2.77 13.03
N MET A 208 -1.50 3.25 12.90
CA MET A 208 -1.85 4.40 12.08
C MET A 208 -1.80 5.75 12.81
N ALA A 209 -1.23 5.79 14.01
CA ALA A 209 -0.93 7.04 14.71
C ALA A 209 0.40 7.64 14.25
N TYR A 210 0.61 8.93 14.55
CA TYR A 210 1.89 9.58 14.42
C TYR A 210 2.40 10.06 15.79
N PRO A 211 3.55 9.55 16.29
CA PRO A 211 4.39 8.49 15.70
C PRO A 211 3.70 7.10 15.72
N PRO A 212 4.02 6.20 14.77
CA PRO A 212 3.42 4.86 14.73
C PRO A 212 3.75 4.01 15.96
N GLY A 213 2.71 3.38 16.53
CA GLY A 213 2.80 2.49 17.68
C GLY A 213 2.58 1.02 17.34
N LYS A 214 2.20 0.24 18.35
CA LYS A 214 1.71 -1.14 18.16
C LYS A 214 0.31 -1.10 17.53
N ILE A 215 -0.07 -2.21 16.89
CA ILE A 215 -1.43 -2.38 16.37
C ILE A 215 -2.39 -2.37 17.56
N SER A 216 -3.38 -1.48 17.51
CA SER A 216 -4.44 -1.33 18.50
C SER A 216 -5.48 -2.44 18.35
N GLN A 217 -6.28 -2.67 19.41
CA GLN A 217 -7.35 -3.66 19.35
C GLN A 217 -8.40 -3.33 18.26
N LYS A 218 -8.66 -2.04 18.01
CA LYS A 218 -9.56 -1.59 16.95
C LYS A 218 -9.01 -1.92 15.56
N GLU A 219 -7.73 -1.67 15.32
CA GLU A 219 -7.07 -2.04 14.07
C GLU A 219 -7.06 -3.57 13.89
N ALA A 220 -6.81 -4.34 14.95
CA ALA A 220 -6.92 -5.80 14.92
C ALA A 220 -8.34 -6.27 14.57
N ASN A 221 -9.37 -5.69 15.19
CA ASN A 221 -10.77 -5.99 14.85
C ASN A 221 -11.11 -5.60 13.40
N LYS A 222 -10.56 -4.49 12.88
CA LYS A 222 -10.72 -4.07 11.48
C LYS A 222 -10.03 -5.04 10.50
N LEU A 223 -8.83 -5.51 10.81
CA LEU A 223 -8.13 -6.53 10.01
C LEU A 223 -8.88 -7.87 10.01
N GLY A 224 -9.42 -8.25 11.17
CA GLY A 224 -10.15 -9.51 11.33
C GLY A 224 -11.54 -9.51 10.70
N ASN A 225 -12.32 -8.45 10.91
CA ASN A 225 -13.74 -8.39 10.51
C ASN A 225 -14.04 -7.44 9.34
N GLY A 226 -13.13 -6.54 8.99
CA GLY A 226 -13.37 -5.50 7.99
C GLY A 226 -13.61 -6.06 6.59
N SER A 227 -14.43 -5.35 5.81
CA SER A 227 -14.76 -5.70 4.42
C SER A 227 -13.68 -5.31 3.41
N PHE A 228 -12.63 -4.61 3.87
CA PHE A 228 -11.53 -4.19 2.99
C PHE A 228 -10.71 -5.39 2.52
N LEU A 229 -10.39 -6.34 3.41
CA LEU A 229 -9.71 -7.57 3.00
C LEU A 229 -10.75 -8.66 2.71
N PRO A 230 -10.90 -9.12 1.46
CA PRO A 230 -11.77 -10.25 1.16
C PRO A 230 -11.41 -11.48 2.00
N ALA A 231 -12.45 -12.15 2.52
CA ALA A 231 -12.30 -13.39 3.25
C ALA A 231 -12.26 -14.57 2.29
N VAL A 232 -11.24 -15.41 2.42
CA VAL A 232 -11.10 -16.66 1.67
C VAL A 232 -10.99 -17.79 2.69
N GLU A 233 -11.80 -18.84 2.55
CA GLU A 233 -11.71 -19.99 3.45
C GLU A 233 -10.46 -20.81 3.14
N LYS A 234 -9.75 -21.27 4.17
CA LYS A 234 -8.60 -22.16 3.98
C LYS A 234 -9.09 -23.49 3.41
N ASN A 235 -8.65 -23.83 2.20
CA ASN A 235 -8.93 -25.13 1.60
C ASN A 235 -8.42 -26.24 2.52
N ARG A 236 -9.30 -27.20 2.86
CA ARG A 236 -8.92 -28.43 3.54
C ARG A 236 -8.21 -29.32 2.52
N GLU A 237 -6.90 -29.50 2.69
CA GLU A 237 -6.15 -30.56 2.00
C GLU A 237 -6.56 -31.95 2.50
#